data_AF-A0A9J5YXK8-F1
#
_entry.id   AF-A0A9J5YXK8-F1
#
_cell.length_a   1.000
_cell.length_b   1.000
_cell.length_c   1.000
_cell.angle_alpha   90.00
_cell.angle_beta   90.00
_cell.angle_gamma   90.00
#
_symmetry.space_group_name_H-M   'P 1'
#
loop_
_entity.id
_entity.type
_entity.pdbx_description
1 polymer ?
#
loop_
_entity_poly.entity_id
_entity_poly.type
_entity_poly.pdbx_seq_one_letter_code
_entity_poly.pdbx_strand_id
1 'polypeptide(L)'
;VVEIGKNLTTKLRTHETTNQHIINMSSWINLEFRLRNNKTIDKNIQDQINRDRKQWKNVLEEGFTSAMISAKEIASEMNIEPEFRKKRNVDNEITRSLEESFRVDYFLYIVDQAIFSLQNRFEQFEVYENIFSFLFSGKKLRSLDDENLKK
;
A
#
# COMPACT_ATOMS: atom_id res chain seq x y z
N VAL A 1 36.14 30.93 -36.99
CA VAL A 1 35.40 29.64 -37.01
C VAL A 1 36.15 28.52 -36.28
N VAL A 2 37.42 28.26 -36.60
CA VAL A 2 38.24 27.20 -35.96
C VAL A 2 38.39 27.37 -34.43
N GLU A 3 38.56 28.60 -33.95
CA GLU A 3 38.78 28.90 -32.52
C GLU A 3 37.51 28.75 -31.66
N ILE A 4 36.34 29.00 -32.25
CA ILE A 4 35.03 28.78 -31.61
C ILE A 4 34.79 27.29 -31.38
N GLY A 5 35.14 26.45 -32.36
CA GLY A 5 35.06 25.00 -32.24
C GLY A 5 35.93 24.45 -31.10
N LYS A 6 37.19 24.91 -31.01
CA LYS A 6 38.12 24.51 -29.93
C LYS A 6 37.59 24.90 -28.55
N ASN A 7 37.04 26.11 -28.40
CA ASN A 7 36.45 26.57 -27.14
C ASN A 7 35.16 25.82 -26.76
N LEU A 8 34.40 25.35 -27.75
CA LEU A 8 33.20 24.55 -27.51
C LEU A 8 33.57 23.14 -27.01
N THR A 9 34.57 22.50 -27.62
CA THR A 9 35.06 21.17 -27.22
C THR A 9 35.62 21.17 -25.79
N THR A 10 36.36 22.20 -25.40
CA THR A 10 36.91 22.30 -24.04
C THR A 10 35.81 22.52 -22.99
N LYS A 11 34.80 23.34 -23.30
CA LYS A 11 33.61 23.51 -22.45
C LYS A 11 32.79 22.23 -22.31
N LEU A 12 32.61 21.49 -23.41
CA LEU A 12 31.88 20.21 -23.37
C LEU A 12 32.60 19.20 -22.47
N ARG A 13 33.92 19.04 -22.68
CA ARG A 13 34.75 18.11 -21.91
C ARG A 13 34.75 18.44 -20.42
N THR A 14 34.86 19.72 -20.07
CA THR A 14 34.82 20.14 -18.66
C THR A 14 33.44 19.86 -18.05
N HIS A 15 32.36 20.17 -18.77
CA HIS A 15 30.99 19.86 -18.34
C HIS A 15 30.77 18.34 -18.11
N GLU A 16 31.20 17.49 -19.05
CA GLU A 16 31.05 16.02 -18.96
C GLU A 16 31.81 15.42 -17.76
N THR A 17 32.90 16.06 -17.34
CA THR A 17 33.66 15.63 -16.15
C THR A 17 33.14 16.21 -14.83
N THR A 18 32.14 17.10 -14.87
CA THR A 18 31.61 17.67 -13.62
C THR A 18 30.88 16.61 -12.79
N ASN A 19 31.01 16.71 -11.47
CA ASN A 19 30.25 15.86 -10.54
C ASN A 19 28.74 15.93 -10.81
N GLN A 20 28.21 17.10 -11.17
CA GLN A 20 26.80 17.25 -11.50
C GLN A 20 26.40 16.44 -12.73
N HIS A 21 27.20 16.46 -13.80
CA HIS A 21 26.96 15.63 -14.99
C HIS A 21 27.03 14.15 -14.66
N ILE A 22 28.02 13.73 -13.86
CA ILE A 22 28.18 12.33 -13.44
C ILE A 22 26.99 11.86 -12.58
N ILE A 23 26.54 12.69 -11.62
CA ILE A 23 25.35 12.42 -10.79
C ILE A 23 24.10 12.31 -11.67
N ASN A 24 23.93 13.24 -12.61
CA ASN A 24 22.79 13.24 -13.51
C ASN A 24 22.80 12.01 -14.43
N MET A 25 23.95 11.65 -15.01
CA MET A 25 24.08 10.44 -15.86
C MET A 25 23.87 9.15 -15.06
N SER A 26 24.41 9.06 -13.84
CA SER A 26 24.16 7.93 -12.95
C SER A 26 22.68 7.80 -12.60
N SER A 27 22.00 8.93 -12.35
CA SER A 27 20.56 8.98 -12.11
C SER A 27 19.75 8.53 -13.33
N TRP A 28 20.19 8.94 -14.54
CA TRP A 28 19.55 8.59 -15.80
C TRP A 28 19.69 7.09 -16.13
N ILE A 29 20.89 6.53 -15.98
CA ILE A 29 21.14 5.08 -16.16
C ILE A 29 20.33 4.26 -15.16
N ASN A 30 20.27 4.72 -13.91
CA ASN A 30 19.46 4.06 -12.88
C ASN A 30 17.97 4.10 -13.22
N LEU A 31 17.46 5.24 -13.70
CA LEU A 31 16.08 5.38 -14.17
C LEU A 31 15.80 4.46 -15.37
N GLU A 32 16.71 4.40 -16.34
CA GLU A 32 16.59 3.52 -17.51
C GLU A 32 16.54 2.05 -17.10
N PHE A 33 17.47 1.62 -16.23
CA PHE A 33 17.48 0.25 -15.69
C PHE A 33 16.17 -0.07 -14.96
N ARG A 34 15.65 0.88 -14.18
CA ARG A 34 14.36 0.78 -13.48
C ARG A 34 13.19 0.62 -14.43
N LEU A 35 13.10 1.46 -15.47
CA LEU A 35 12.08 1.39 -16.52
C LEU A 35 12.14 0.07 -17.28
N ARG A 36 13.34 -0.39 -17.68
CA ARG A 36 13.54 -1.67 -18.38
C ARG A 36 13.04 -2.86 -17.57
N ASN A 37 13.17 -2.82 -16.24
CA ASN A 37 12.77 -3.90 -15.34
C ASN A 37 11.35 -3.75 -14.77
N ASN A 38 10.55 -2.80 -15.23
CA ASN A 38 9.25 -2.45 -14.62
C ASN A 38 9.33 -2.27 -13.09
N LYS A 39 10.48 -1.77 -12.59
CA LYS A 39 10.71 -1.46 -11.18
C LYS A 39 10.82 0.04 -11.08
N THR A 40 9.79 0.67 -10.54
CA THR A 40 9.61 2.11 -10.67
C THR A 40 9.83 2.81 -9.34
N ILE A 41 9.71 4.13 -9.31
CA ILE A 41 10.13 4.96 -8.15
C ILE A 41 9.49 4.46 -6.85
N ASP A 42 8.20 4.10 -6.89
CA ASP A 42 7.42 3.76 -5.71
C ASP A 42 6.86 2.32 -5.72
N LYS A 43 7.40 1.42 -6.54
CA LYS A 43 6.89 0.03 -6.67
C LYS A 43 6.80 -0.69 -5.32
N ASN A 44 7.78 -0.49 -4.44
CA ASN A 44 7.77 -1.09 -3.11
C ASN A 44 6.62 -0.57 -2.22
N ILE A 45 6.31 0.72 -2.31
CA ILE A 45 5.23 1.35 -1.55
C ILE A 45 3.88 0.84 -2.08
N GLN A 46 3.72 0.78 -3.41
CA GLN A 46 2.55 0.19 -4.05
C GLN A 46 2.35 -1.27 -3.66
N ASP A 47 3.41 -2.08 -3.69
CA ASP A 47 3.33 -3.48 -3.29
C ASP A 47 2.97 -3.63 -1.80
N GLN A 48 3.48 -2.77 -0.91
CA GLN A 48 3.10 -2.77 0.50
C GLN A 48 1.63 -2.41 0.69
N ILE A 49 1.14 -1.37 0.03
CA ILE A 49 -0.27 -0.94 0.12
C ILE A 49 -1.19 -2.04 -0.40
N ASN A 50 -0.82 -2.71 -1.50
CA ASN A 50 -1.59 -3.83 -2.04
C ASN A 50 -1.61 -5.04 -1.09
N ARG A 51 -0.47 -5.32 -0.43
CA ARG A 51 -0.41 -6.35 0.63
C ARG A 51 -1.33 -6.01 1.79
N ASP A 52 -1.24 -4.79 2.32
CA ASP A 52 -2.08 -4.32 3.42
C ASP A 52 -3.56 -4.44 3.03
N ARG A 53 -3.95 -3.95 1.85
CA ARG A 53 -5.33 -4.03 1.34
C ARG A 53 -5.84 -5.47 1.29
N LYS A 54 -5.01 -6.41 0.81
CA LYS A 54 -5.37 -7.84 0.79
C LYS A 54 -5.50 -8.41 2.20
N GLN A 55 -4.57 -8.09 3.08
CA GLN A 55 -4.58 -8.56 4.46
C GLN A 55 -5.83 -8.10 5.22
N TRP A 56 -6.26 -6.85 5.04
CA TRP A 56 -7.48 -6.33 5.67
C TRP A 56 -8.76 -6.98 5.15
N LYS A 57 -8.83 -7.31 3.86
CA LYS A 57 -9.96 -8.11 3.33
C LYS A 57 -10.04 -9.48 3.99
N ASN A 58 -8.91 -10.15 4.16
CA ASN A 58 -8.89 -11.45 4.84
C ASN A 58 -9.30 -11.32 6.32
N VAL A 59 -8.86 -10.26 7.02
CA VAL A 59 -9.29 -9.99 8.40
C VAL A 59 -10.80 -9.78 8.49
N LEU A 60 -11.40 -9.14 7.50
CA LEU A 60 -12.86 -8.96 7.42
C LEU A 60 -13.61 -10.28 7.19
N GLU A 61 -13.12 -11.10 6.27
CA GLU A 61 -13.79 -12.35 5.86
C GLU A 61 -13.64 -13.45 6.91
N GLU A 62 -12.44 -13.59 7.49
CA GLU A 62 -12.07 -14.74 8.32
C GLU A 62 -11.66 -14.35 9.75
N GLY A 63 -11.37 -13.08 10.03
CA GLY A 63 -10.72 -12.66 11.26
C GLY A 63 -11.53 -12.95 12.52
N PHE A 64 -12.87 -12.88 12.46
CA PHE A 64 -13.71 -13.26 13.60
C PHE A 64 -13.57 -14.76 13.91
N THR A 65 -13.71 -15.59 12.89
CA THR A 65 -13.61 -17.05 13.02
C THR A 65 -12.22 -17.47 13.47
N SER A 66 -11.17 -16.89 12.89
CA SER A 66 -9.79 -17.15 13.29
C SER A 66 -9.54 -16.75 14.75
N ALA A 67 -9.99 -15.56 15.17
CA ALA A 67 -9.85 -15.11 16.56
C ALA A 67 -10.60 -16.03 17.54
N MET A 68 -11.80 -16.48 17.16
CA MET A 68 -12.59 -17.44 17.94
C MET A 68 -11.92 -18.80 18.07
N ILE A 69 -11.35 -19.32 16.98
CA ILE A 69 -10.59 -20.59 16.99
C ILE A 69 -9.37 -20.45 17.91
N SER A 70 -8.56 -19.40 17.73
CA SER A 70 -7.37 -19.19 18.55
C SER A 70 -7.71 -19.00 20.04
N ALA A 71 -8.78 -18.28 20.37
CA ALA A 71 -9.22 -18.14 21.75
C ALA A 71 -9.65 -19.47 22.38
N LYS A 72 -10.35 -20.33 21.61
CA LYS A 72 -10.77 -21.68 22.04
C LYS A 72 -9.57 -22.62 22.23
N GLU A 73 -8.57 -22.54 21.36
CA GLU A 73 -7.32 -23.30 21.47
C GLU A 73 -6.56 -22.90 22.74
N ILE A 74 -6.33 -21.60 22.96
CA ILE A 74 -5.64 -21.09 24.16
C ILE A 74 -6.39 -21.51 25.43
N ALA A 75 -7.72 -21.39 25.46
CA ALA A 75 -8.52 -21.80 26.62
C ALA A 75 -8.33 -23.30 26.90
N SER A 76 -8.39 -24.14 25.85
CA SER A 76 -8.18 -25.58 25.95
C SER A 76 -6.79 -25.95 26.44
N GLU A 77 -5.74 -25.28 25.94
CA GLU A 77 -4.35 -25.45 26.43
C GLU A 77 -4.21 -25.10 27.91
N MET A 78 -4.97 -24.10 28.36
CA MET A 78 -5.01 -23.69 29.76
C MET A 78 -5.91 -24.58 30.64
N ASN A 79 -6.50 -25.66 30.09
CA ASN A 79 -7.54 -26.47 30.73
C ASN A 79 -8.73 -25.65 31.23
N ILE A 80 -9.10 -24.59 30.50
CA ILE A 80 -10.24 -23.73 30.76
C ILE A 80 -11.29 -24.00 29.68
N GLU A 81 -12.53 -24.26 30.10
CA GLU A 81 -13.65 -24.40 29.16
C GLU A 81 -13.96 -23.04 28.49
N PRO A 82 -13.93 -22.94 27.15
CA PRO A 82 -14.20 -21.69 26.45
C PRO A 82 -15.70 -21.38 26.45
N GLU A 83 -16.12 -20.44 27.28
CA GLU A 83 -17.52 -19.99 27.36
C GLU A 83 -17.65 -18.46 27.42
N PHE A 84 -18.61 -17.90 26.69
CA PHE A 84 -19.00 -16.48 26.83
C PHE A 84 -19.76 -16.26 28.13
N ARG A 85 -19.10 -15.63 29.11
CA ARG A 85 -19.73 -15.31 30.40
C ARG A 85 -20.79 -14.22 30.24
N LYS A 86 -21.99 -14.46 30.78
CA LYS A 86 -23.04 -13.43 30.90
C LYS A 86 -22.55 -12.27 31.76
N LYS A 87 -22.71 -11.03 31.28
CA LYS A 87 -22.40 -9.83 32.05
C LYS A 87 -23.36 -9.75 33.25
N ARG A 88 -22.82 -9.50 34.45
CA ARG A 88 -23.52 -9.64 35.75
C ARG A 88 -24.74 -8.73 35.99
N ASN A 89 -25.13 -7.87 35.05
CA ASN A 89 -26.29 -6.98 35.18
C ASN A 89 -26.80 -6.60 33.80
N VAL A 90 -27.72 -7.37 33.21
CA VAL A 90 -28.76 -6.87 32.29
C VAL A 90 -29.91 -7.88 32.33
N ASP A 91 -30.91 -7.61 33.15
CA ASP A 91 -32.28 -8.03 32.85
C ASP A 91 -32.69 -7.24 31.61
N ASN A 92 -32.73 -7.88 30.44
CA ASN A 92 -33.56 -7.51 29.29
C ASN A 92 -33.32 -8.50 28.15
N GLU A 93 -34.42 -8.85 27.47
CA GLU A 93 -34.56 -9.82 26.38
C GLU A 93 -33.32 -9.95 25.47
N ILE A 94 -32.61 -11.06 25.65
CA ILE A 94 -31.53 -11.47 24.76
C ILE A 94 -32.18 -12.01 23.47
N THR A 95 -32.33 -11.16 22.45
CA THR A 95 -32.85 -11.56 21.13
C THR A 95 -31.79 -12.29 20.27
N ARG A 96 -30.51 -12.27 20.66
CA ARG A 96 -29.36 -12.86 19.94
C ARG A 96 -28.36 -13.53 20.90
N SER A 97 -27.64 -14.58 20.48
CA SER A 97 -26.65 -15.24 21.34
C SER A 97 -25.54 -14.27 21.79
N LEU A 98 -24.90 -14.53 22.94
CA LEU A 98 -23.79 -13.69 23.44
C LEU A 98 -22.62 -13.62 22.45
N GLU A 99 -22.37 -14.71 21.72
CA GLU A 99 -21.38 -14.77 20.65
C GLU A 99 -21.73 -13.83 19.50
N GLU A 100 -22.99 -13.79 19.08
CA GLU A 100 -23.45 -12.91 18.01
C GLU A 100 -23.48 -11.44 18.45
N SER A 101 -23.84 -11.15 19.71
CA SER A 101 -23.70 -9.83 20.30
C SER A 101 -22.24 -9.37 20.32
N PHE A 102 -21.31 -10.23 20.75
CA PHE A 102 -19.88 -9.89 20.70
C PHE A 102 -19.39 -9.64 19.27
N ARG A 103 -19.83 -10.48 18.31
CA ARG A 103 -19.49 -10.31 16.90
C ARG A 103 -19.95 -8.96 16.35
N VAL A 104 -21.22 -8.62 16.56
CA VAL A 104 -21.83 -7.42 15.96
C VAL A 104 -21.43 -6.16 16.73
N ASP A 105 -21.59 -6.16 18.05
CA ASP A 105 -21.50 -4.95 18.87
C ASP A 105 -20.04 -4.56 19.17
N TYR A 106 -19.11 -5.50 19.05
CA TYR A 106 -17.70 -5.26 19.37
C TYR A 106 -16.78 -5.54 18.19
N PHE A 107 -16.75 -6.78 17.67
CA PHE A 107 -15.77 -7.16 16.66
C PHE A 107 -15.96 -6.37 15.36
N LEU A 108 -17.16 -6.40 14.78
CA LEU A 108 -17.46 -5.67 13.54
C LEU A 108 -17.33 -4.16 13.74
N TYR A 109 -17.77 -3.63 14.89
CA TYR A 109 -17.60 -2.21 15.20
C TYR A 109 -16.12 -1.78 15.18
N ILE A 110 -15.23 -2.53 15.83
CA ILE A 110 -13.79 -2.20 15.84
C ILE A 110 -13.20 -2.31 14.43
N VAL A 111 -13.59 -3.33 13.67
CA VAL A 111 -13.13 -3.51 12.30
C VAL A 111 -13.61 -2.36 11.40
N ASP A 112 -14.86 -1.93 11.53
CA ASP A 112 -15.41 -0.79 10.81
C ASP A 112 -14.68 0.51 11.15
N GLN A 113 -14.35 0.74 12.44
CA GLN A 113 -13.54 1.89 12.84
C GLN A 113 -12.13 1.84 12.24
N ALA A 114 -11.50 0.67 12.20
CA ALA A 114 -10.20 0.49 11.57
C ALA A 114 -10.26 0.78 10.06
N ILE A 115 -11.30 0.30 9.37
CA ILE A 115 -11.54 0.58 7.95
C ILE A 115 -11.73 2.07 7.72
N PHE A 116 -12.59 2.71 8.52
CA PHE A 116 -12.85 4.13 8.42
C PHE A 116 -11.57 4.95 8.59
N SER A 117 -10.69 4.57 9.53
CA SER A 117 -9.39 5.21 9.73
C SER A 117 -8.45 5.09 8.52
N LEU A 118 -8.59 4.02 7.74
CA LEU A 118 -7.75 3.73 6.56
C LEU A 118 -8.38 4.20 5.25
N GLN A 119 -9.67 4.52 5.24
CA GLN A 119 -10.43 4.83 4.04
C GLN A 119 -9.83 6.00 3.26
N ASN A 120 -9.52 7.09 3.94
CA ASN A 120 -8.86 8.24 3.33
C ASN A 120 -7.49 7.89 2.71
N ARG A 121 -6.74 6.95 3.31
CA ARG A 121 -5.45 6.49 2.76
C ARG A 121 -5.66 5.66 1.48
N PHE A 122 -6.73 4.87 1.41
CA PHE A 122 -7.05 4.09 0.22
C PHE A 122 -7.57 4.97 -0.93
N GLU A 123 -8.39 5.97 -0.64
CA GLU A 123 -8.89 6.93 -1.62
C GLU A 123 -7.75 7.76 -2.22
N GLN A 124 -6.87 8.29 -1.36
CA GLN A 124 -5.66 8.98 -1.81
C GLN A 124 -4.78 8.10 -2.70
N PHE A 125 -4.72 6.79 -2.41
CA PHE A 125 -3.96 5.85 -3.23
C PHE A 125 -4.61 5.61 -4.59
N GLU A 126 -5.93 5.50 -4.69
CA GLU A 126 -6.61 5.42 -6.00
C GLU A 126 -6.37 6.67 -6.84
N VAL A 127 -6.44 7.86 -6.23
CA VAL A 127 -6.11 9.13 -6.91
C VAL A 127 -4.66 9.13 -7.39
N TYR A 128 -3.72 8.74 -6.52
CA TYR A 128 -2.31 8.61 -6.90
C TYR A 128 -2.11 7.62 -8.04
N GLU A 129 -2.79 6.46 -8.01
CA GLU A 129 -2.72 5.48 -9.08
C GLU A 129 -3.27 6.04 -10.39
N ASN A 130 -4.40 6.73 -10.36
CA ASN A 130 -4.99 7.31 -11.56
C ASN A 130 -4.07 8.35 -12.20
N ILE A 131 -3.40 9.18 -11.41
CA ILE A 131 -2.51 10.23 -11.92
C ILE A 131 -1.17 9.65 -12.34
N PHE A 132 -0.51 8.89 -11.45
CA PHE A 132 0.91 8.57 -11.58
C PHE A 132 1.19 7.13 -12.02
N SER A 133 0.17 6.31 -12.34
CA SER A 133 0.43 4.91 -12.69
C SER A 133 1.24 4.66 -13.94
N PHE A 134 1.41 5.67 -14.80
CA PHE A 134 2.37 5.63 -15.90
C PHE A 134 3.82 5.62 -15.41
N LEU A 135 4.12 6.27 -14.28
CA LEU A 135 5.45 6.25 -13.66
C LEU A 135 5.82 4.84 -13.23
N PHE A 136 4.83 3.97 -12.98
CA PHE A 136 5.04 2.64 -12.44
C PHE A 136 4.61 1.46 -13.30
N SER A 137 4.00 1.70 -14.45
CA SER A 137 3.63 0.67 -15.41
C SER A 137 4.02 1.10 -16.81
N GLY A 138 5.06 0.47 -17.37
CA GLY A 138 5.43 0.67 -18.77
C GLY A 138 4.31 0.32 -19.75
N LYS A 139 3.38 -0.57 -19.35
CA LYS A 139 2.15 -0.84 -20.11
C LYS A 139 1.19 0.34 -20.08
N LYS A 140 0.96 0.96 -18.91
CA LYS A 140 0.10 2.15 -18.78
C LYS A 140 0.72 3.38 -19.44
N LEU A 141 2.05 3.52 -19.39
CA LEU A 141 2.76 4.58 -20.13
C LEU A 141 2.54 4.47 -21.64
N ARG A 142 2.62 3.25 -22.19
CA ARG A 142 2.39 3.00 -23.63
C ARG A 142 0.93 3.15 -24.06
N SER A 143 -0.02 3.19 -23.13
CA SER A 143 -1.45 3.37 -23.42
C SER A 143 -1.92 4.81 -23.29
N LEU A 144 -1.07 5.74 -22.83
CA LEU A 144 -1.40 7.16 -22.71
C LEU A 144 -1.03 7.91 -24.00
N ASP A 145 -1.88 8.85 -24.39
CA ASP A 145 -1.59 9.80 -25.46
C ASP A 145 -0.84 11.04 -24.95
N ASP A 146 -0.30 11.84 -25.87
CA ASP A 146 0.54 13.00 -25.55
C ASP A 146 -0.21 14.11 -24.78
N GLU A 147 -1.53 14.19 -24.89
CA GLU A 147 -2.36 15.16 -24.16
C GLU A 147 -2.58 14.72 -22.71
N ASN A 148 -2.76 13.43 -22.47
CA ASN A 148 -2.89 12.88 -21.12
C ASN A 148 -1.56 12.81 -20.36
N LEU A 149 -0.42 12.89 -21.06
CA LEU A 149 0.93 12.97 -20.46
C LEU A 149 1.32 14.40 -20.00
N LYS A 150 0.64 15.44 -20.48
CA LYS A 150 0.99 16.85 -20.23
C LYS A 150 0.18 17.53 -19.12
N LYS A 151 -0.85 16.87 -18.60
CA LYS A 151 -1.64 17.34 -17.45
C LYS A 151 -0.93 17.08 -16.13
#